data_AF-A0A2N0B4P6-F1
#
_entry.id   AF-A0A2N0B4P6-F1
#
_cell.length_a   1.000
_cell.length_b   1.000
_cell.length_c   1.000
_cell.angle_alpha   90.00
_cell.angle_beta   90.00
_cell.angle_gamma   90.00
#
_symmetry.space_group_name_H-M   'P 1'
#
loop_
_entity.id
_entity.type
_entity.pdbx_description
1 polymer ?
#
loop_
_entity_poly.entity_id
_entity_poly.type
_entity_poly.pdbx_seq_one_letter_code
_entity_poly.pdbx_strand_id
1 'polypeptide(L)'
;MRISTAALLSLCLSGCMYSVHQFTSSDVSFPRKTESMKRIVAESQQFVILGFAKNTDYADEALSKLLELCPSGTVQSVGTRFSTDLGFLSWTNRIRLEGYCVE
;
A
#
# COMPACT_ATOMS: atom_id res chain seq x y z
N MET A 1 -7.20 -39.60 -18.68
CA MET A 1 -7.73 -39.17 -17.36
C MET A 1 -6.69 -38.57 -16.43
N ARG A 2 -5.49 -39.15 -16.23
CA ARG A 2 -4.48 -38.63 -15.27
C ARG A 2 -3.82 -37.27 -15.63
N ILE A 3 -3.69 -36.96 -16.92
CA ILE A 3 -3.07 -35.71 -17.38
C ILE A 3 -4.03 -34.53 -17.21
N SER A 4 -5.34 -34.76 -17.44
CA SER A 4 -6.38 -33.74 -17.27
C SER A 4 -6.55 -33.28 -15.83
N THR A 5 -6.38 -34.18 -14.86
CA THR A 5 -6.43 -33.85 -13.42
C THR A 5 -5.22 -33.03 -12.98
N ALA A 6 -4.02 -33.30 -13.51
CA ALA A 6 -2.82 -32.53 -13.19
C ALA A 6 -2.89 -31.10 -13.75
N ALA A 7 -3.40 -30.93 -14.98
CA ALA A 7 -3.59 -29.61 -15.59
C ALA A 7 -4.62 -28.76 -14.83
N LEU A 8 -5.72 -29.37 -14.36
CA LEU A 8 -6.74 -28.69 -13.57
C LEU A 8 -6.20 -28.24 -12.21
N LEU A 9 -5.35 -29.06 -11.56
CA LEU A 9 -4.69 -28.71 -10.30
C LEU A 9 -3.70 -27.55 -10.46
N SER A 10 -2.97 -27.50 -11.57
CA SER A 10 -2.07 -26.39 -11.88
C SER A 10 -2.80 -25.05 -12.09
N LEU A 11 -4.02 -25.07 -12.66
CA LEU A 11 -4.85 -23.87 -12.77
C LEU A 11 -5.35 -23.38 -11.41
N CYS A 12 -5.61 -24.28 -10.45
CA CYS A 12 -6.03 -23.89 -9.11
C CYS A 12 -4.91 -23.23 -8.29
N LEU A 13 -3.64 -23.43 -8.66
CA LEU A 13 -2.48 -22.82 -7.98
C LEU A 13 -2.19 -21.39 -8.45
N SER A 14 -2.79 -20.92 -9.55
CA SER A 14 -2.57 -19.58 -10.12
C SER A 14 -3.72 -18.61 -9.82
N GLY A 15 -4.31 -18.68 -8.63
CA GLY A 15 -5.29 -17.69 -8.17
C GLY A 15 -4.60 -16.42 -7.66
N CYS A 16 -4.87 -15.27 -8.26
CA CYS A 16 -4.45 -13.99 -7.71
C CYS A 16 -5.34 -13.66 -6.49
N MET A 17 -4.87 -13.97 -5.28
CA MET A 17 -5.55 -13.56 -4.05
C MET A 17 -5.02 -12.20 -3.60
N TYR A 18 -5.91 -11.21 -3.52
CA TYR A 18 -5.60 -9.88 -2.99
C TYR A 18 -6.40 -9.67 -1.70
N SER A 19 -5.74 -9.23 -0.64
CA SER A 19 -6.40 -8.90 0.62
C SER A 19 -6.13 -7.45 0.98
N VAL A 20 -7.20 -6.66 1.16
CA VAL A 20 -7.11 -5.31 1.74
C VAL A 20 -7.44 -5.47 3.22
N HIS A 21 -6.44 -5.31 4.09
CA HIS A 21 -6.63 -5.60 5.51
C HIS A 21 -7.08 -4.39 6.31
N GLN A 22 -6.62 -3.19 5.94
CA GLN A 22 -6.84 -1.98 6.74
C GLN A 22 -6.93 -0.73 5.86
N PHE A 23 -7.93 0.10 6.15
CA PHE A 23 -8.04 1.47 5.69
C PHE A 23 -8.27 2.34 6.92
N THR A 24 -7.35 3.27 7.19
CA THR A 24 -7.51 4.27 8.25
C THR A 24 -7.41 5.65 7.64
N SER A 25 -8.24 6.58 8.09
CA SER A 25 -8.17 7.99 7.70
C SER A 25 -8.10 8.83 8.96
N SER A 26 -7.11 9.73 9.02
CA SER A 26 -7.03 10.74 10.09
C SER A 26 -8.08 11.84 9.91
N ASP A 27 -8.37 12.56 11.00
CA ASP A 27 -9.36 13.63 11.03
C ASP A 27 -9.06 14.69 9.97
N VAL A 28 -10.13 15.11 9.27
CA VAL A 28 -10.06 16.13 8.23
C VAL A 28 -10.15 17.50 8.89
N SER A 29 -9.04 18.22 8.92
CA SER A 29 -9.06 19.66 9.20
C SER A 29 -9.27 20.38 7.87
N PHE A 30 -10.38 21.11 7.72
CA PHE A 30 -10.63 21.86 6.50
C PHE A 30 -9.73 23.10 6.47
N PRO A 31 -8.90 23.27 5.41
CA PRO A 31 -8.07 24.45 5.28
C PRO A 31 -8.93 25.72 5.20
N ARG A 32 -8.40 26.84 5.68
CA ARG A 32 -9.07 28.14 5.48
C ARG A 32 -9.18 28.41 3.98
N LYS A 33 -10.24 29.11 3.53
CA LYS A 33 -10.56 29.40 2.11
C LYS A 33 -9.42 29.96 1.25
N THR A 34 -8.32 30.40 1.84
CA THR A 34 -7.15 31.01 1.20
C THR A 34 -5.95 30.08 1.03
N GLU A 35 -5.96 28.88 1.64
CA GLU A 35 -4.85 27.93 1.56
C GLU A 35 -4.99 27.03 0.34
N SER A 36 -3.88 26.78 -0.35
CA SER A 36 -3.83 25.89 -1.50
C SER A 36 -3.75 24.44 -1.02
N MET A 37 -4.63 23.58 -1.53
CA MET A 37 -4.71 22.17 -1.12
C MET A 37 -4.35 21.25 -2.29
N LYS A 38 -3.25 20.51 -2.15
CA LYS A 38 -2.77 19.56 -3.16
C LYS A 38 -2.85 18.13 -2.63
N ARG A 39 -3.55 17.24 -3.33
CA ARG A 39 -3.54 15.81 -2.99
C ARG A 39 -2.15 15.23 -3.25
N ILE A 40 -1.60 14.54 -2.26
CA ILE A 40 -0.33 13.82 -2.32
C ILE A 40 -0.54 12.34 -2.03
N VAL A 41 0.27 11.48 -2.66
CA VAL A 41 0.17 10.03 -2.53
C VAL A 41 1.57 9.44 -2.58
N ALA A 42 1.88 8.55 -1.64
CA ALA A 42 3.12 7.78 -1.62
C ALA A 42 2.85 6.29 -1.41
N GLU A 43 3.69 5.45 -2.01
CA GLU A 43 3.59 4.00 -1.91
C GLU A 43 4.96 3.33 -1.69
N SER A 44 4.94 2.20 -0.98
CA SER A 44 6.08 1.31 -0.81
C SER A 44 5.60 -0.13 -0.65
N GLN A 45 6.55 -1.07 -0.77
CA GLN A 45 6.24 -2.49 -0.83
C GLN A 45 7.30 -3.33 -0.14
N GLN A 46 6.85 -4.43 0.45
CA GLN A 46 7.70 -5.46 1.02
C GLN A 46 7.36 -6.80 0.37
N PHE A 47 8.34 -7.39 -0.30
CA PHE A 47 8.26 -8.77 -0.77
C PHE A 47 8.73 -9.74 0.32
N VAL A 48 7.94 -10.78 0.54
CA VAL A 48 8.23 -11.86 1.48
C VAL A 48 8.13 -13.19 0.76
N ILE A 49 9.11 -14.07 0.97
CA ILE A 49 9.10 -15.44 0.47
C ILE A 49 9.50 -16.39 1.59
N LEU A 50 8.71 -17.43 1.83
CA LEU A 50 8.96 -18.39 2.91
C LEU A 50 9.20 -17.73 4.29
N GLY A 51 8.60 -16.55 4.53
CA GLY A 51 8.79 -15.77 5.76
C GLY A 51 9.99 -14.81 5.77
N PHE A 52 10.86 -14.83 4.76
CA PHE A 52 11.98 -13.90 4.63
C PHE A 52 11.55 -12.61 3.93
N ALA A 53 11.53 -11.50 4.68
CA ALA A 53 11.22 -10.17 4.16
C ALA A 53 12.49 -9.47 3.66
N LYS A 54 12.45 -8.91 2.45
CA LYS A 54 13.59 -8.14 1.89
C LYS A 54 13.66 -6.68 2.36
N ASN A 55 12.52 -6.07 2.65
CA ASN A 55 12.42 -4.66 3.05
C ASN A 55 11.51 -4.55 4.27
N THR A 56 12.09 -4.43 5.47
CA THR A 56 11.33 -4.26 6.72
C THR A 56 10.86 -2.83 6.94
N ASP A 57 11.48 -1.86 6.27
CA ASP A 57 11.32 -0.43 6.54
C ASP A 57 10.36 0.23 5.54
N TYR A 58 9.67 -0.58 4.71
CA TYR A 58 8.76 -0.09 3.68
C TYR A 58 7.71 0.89 4.23
N ALA A 59 7.17 0.69 5.44
CA ALA A 59 6.22 1.63 6.03
C ALA A 59 6.83 3.03 6.23
N ASP A 60 8.06 3.08 6.76
CA ASP A 60 8.80 4.32 6.97
C ASP A 60 9.24 4.96 5.65
N GLU A 61 9.55 4.15 4.63
CA GLU A 61 9.80 4.65 3.27
C GLU A 61 8.57 5.34 2.67
N ALA A 62 7.37 4.77 2.84
CA ALA A 62 6.15 5.38 2.33
C ALA A 62 5.87 6.71 3.04
N LEU A 63 6.10 6.78 4.36
CA LEU A 63 5.95 8.01 5.13
C LEU A 63 6.95 9.07 4.68
N SER A 64 8.23 8.70 4.54
CA SER A 64 9.29 9.61 4.09
C SER A 64 8.98 10.18 2.70
N LYS A 65 8.59 9.31 1.75
CA LYS A 65 8.14 9.73 0.40
C LYS A 65 6.93 10.66 0.45
N LEU A 66 5.99 10.46 1.38
CA LEU A 66 4.82 11.33 1.51
C LEU A 66 5.23 12.73 1.97
N LEU A 67 6.13 12.83 2.96
CA LEU A 67 6.62 14.10 3.49
C LEU A 67 7.45 14.87 2.47
N GLU A 68 8.26 14.17 1.65
CA GLU A 68 9.02 14.78 0.56
C GLU A 68 8.13 15.45 -0.51
N LEU A 69 6.88 15.01 -0.66
CA LEU A 69 5.91 15.62 -1.58
C LEU A 69 5.32 16.95 -1.07
N CYS A 70 5.58 17.32 0.18
CA CYS A 70 5.08 18.52 0.85
C CYS A 70 6.19 19.22 1.67
N PRO A 71 7.23 19.77 1.03
CA PRO A 71 8.41 20.29 1.72
C PRO A 71 8.17 21.60 2.49
N SER A 72 7.25 22.45 2.01
CA SER A 72 6.93 23.76 2.58
C SER A 72 5.57 23.82 3.29
N GLY A 73 4.76 22.77 3.15
CA GLY A 73 3.39 22.73 3.66
C GLY A 73 3.20 21.81 4.85
N THR A 74 1.95 21.68 5.28
CA THR A 74 1.55 20.71 6.30
C THR A 74 0.73 19.60 5.66
N VAL A 75 1.12 18.35 5.91
CA VAL A 75 0.36 17.17 5.49
C VAL A 75 -0.83 16.97 6.42
N GLN A 76 -2.05 16.94 5.87
CA GLN A 76 -3.31 16.77 6.58
C GLN A 76 -4.13 15.62 5.98
N SER A 77 -5.07 15.08 6.78
CA SER A 77 -6.00 14.03 6.36
C SER A 77 -5.30 12.84 5.68
N VAL A 78 -4.26 12.30 6.34
CA VAL A 78 -3.56 11.10 5.91
C VAL A 78 -4.48 9.88 6.02
N GLY A 79 -4.80 9.29 4.88
CA GLY A 79 -5.34 7.97 4.70
C GLY A 79 -4.24 6.94 4.49
N THR A 80 -4.30 5.80 5.18
CA THR A 80 -3.41 4.66 5.00
C THR A 80 -4.21 3.48 4.50
N ARG A 81 -3.77 2.89 3.40
CA ARG A 81 -4.32 1.64 2.85
C ARG A 81 -3.25 0.56 2.87
N PHE A 82 -3.55 -0.52 3.55
CA PHE A 82 -2.71 -1.72 3.58
C PHE A 82 -3.30 -2.84 2.73
N SER A 83 -2.49 -3.40 1.84
CA SER A 83 -2.89 -4.55 1.03
C SER A 83 -1.78 -5.57 0.88
N THR A 84 -2.20 -6.82 0.65
CA THR A 84 -1.29 -7.95 0.46
C THR A 84 -1.68 -8.72 -0.79
N ASP A 85 -0.74 -8.83 -1.72
CA ASP A 85 -0.79 -9.79 -2.82
C ASP A 85 -0.30 -11.15 -2.33
N LEU A 86 -1.13 -12.19 -2.42
CA LEU A 86 -0.81 -13.54 -2.00
C LEU A 86 -0.44 -14.40 -3.21
N GLY A 87 0.70 -15.08 -3.11
CA GLY A 87 1.11 -16.20 -3.96
C GLY A 87 1.29 -17.47 -3.12
N PHE A 88 1.59 -18.58 -3.78
CA PHE A 88 1.62 -19.91 -3.15
C PHE A 88 2.60 -20.03 -1.95
N LEU A 89 3.74 -19.34 -1.98
CA LEU A 89 4.76 -19.34 -0.90
C LEU A 89 5.41 -17.97 -0.69
N SER A 90 4.78 -16.93 -1.21
CA SER A 90 5.29 -15.57 -1.21
C SER A 90 4.15 -14.59 -1.15
N TRP A 91 4.38 -13.42 -0.58
CA TRP A 91 3.41 -12.34 -0.62
C TRP A 91 4.10 -11.01 -0.77
N THR A 92 3.37 -10.02 -1.30
CA THR A 92 3.83 -8.64 -1.36
C THR A 92 2.89 -7.79 -0.53
N ASN A 93 3.41 -7.24 0.57
CA ASN A 93 2.72 -6.20 1.32
C ASN A 93 2.92 -4.87 0.60
N ARG A 94 1.84 -4.11 0.43
CA ARG A 94 1.85 -2.75 -0.11
C ARG A 94 1.18 -1.83 0.90
N ILE A 95 1.81 -0.69 1.14
CA ILE A 95 1.22 0.40 1.91
C ILE A 95 1.11 1.61 1.00
N ARG A 96 -0.10 2.17 0.93
CA ARG A 96 -0.40 3.39 0.20
C ARG A 96 -0.85 4.44 1.20
N LEU A 97 -0.09 5.52 1.28
CA LEU A 97 -0.44 6.71 2.04
C LEU A 97 -0.99 7.76 1.09
N GLU A 98 -2.13 8.32 1.41
CA GLU A 98 -2.74 9.43 0.68
C GLU A 98 -3.09 10.55 1.64
N GLY A 99 -2.96 11.80 1.22
CA GLY A 99 -3.32 12.93 2.05
C GLY A 99 -3.35 14.22 1.26
N TYR A 100 -3.39 15.34 1.96
CA TYR A 100 -3.39 16.67 1.37
C TYR A 100 -2.23 17.48 1.93
N CYS A 101 -1.44 18.09 1.04
CA CYS A 101 -0.49 19.12 1.38
C CYS A 101 -1.22 20.46 1.36
N VAL A 102 -1.13 21.21 2.46
CA VAL A 102 -1.72 22.54 2.62
C VAL A 102 -0.59 23.57 2.74
N GLU A 103 -0.59 24.55 1.84
CA GLU A 103 0.37 25.67 1.73
C GLU A 103 -0.34 27.01 1.64
#